data_AF-U9UPK1-F1
#
_entry.id   AF-U9UPK1-F1
#
_cell.length_a   1.000
_cell.length_b   1.000
_cell.length_c   1.000
_cell.angle_alpha   90.00
_cell.angle_beta   90.00
_cell.angle_gamma   90.00
#
_symmetry.space_group_name_H-M   'P 1'
#
loop_
_entity.id
_entity.type
_entity.pdbx_description
1 polymer ?
#
loop_
_entity_poly.entity_id
_entity_poly.type
_entity_poly.pdbx_seq_one_letter_code
_entity_poly.pdbx_strand_id
1 'polypeptide(L)'
;MENPYKTLYYSKASNQSLSFNKLCNTIVYLLPTSSKQLLIENEVVSIPTPFLNNKPLFNYISFSSQISTDFIDKMGDALSKNDHKYQEKYKLLGQEYYKLFITNCKNITVFNWTTALPLYQYPAGASTFFLSSIP
;
A
#
# COMPACT_ATOMS: atom_id res chain seq x y z
N MET A 1 37.73 4.67 -18.25
CA MET A 1 37.63 3.79 -17.06
C MET A 1 36.43 4.28 -16.26
N GLU A 2 35.37 3.48 -16.10
CA GLU A 2 34.19 3.90 -15.31
C GLU A 2 34.54 3.98 -13.82
N ASN A 3 33.98 4.98 -13.13
CA ASN A 3 34.21 5.18 -11.70
C ASN A 3 33.54 4.04 -10.90
N PRO A 4 34.30 3.21 -10.14
CA PRO A 4 33.76 2.06 -9.42
C PRO A 4 32.72 2.44 -8.35
N TYR A 5 32.78 3.66 -7.82
CA TYR A 5 31.77 4.19 -6.89
C TYR A 5 30.41 4.42 -7.58
N LYS A 6 30.41 4.70 -8.89
CA LYS A 6 29.19 4.87 -9.68
C LYS A 6 28.44 3.54 -9.83
N THR A 7 29.15 2.45 -10.11
CA THR A 7 28.58 1.10 -10.19
C THR A 7 28.02 0.62 -8.85
N LEU A 8 28.73 0.87 -7.75
CA LEU A 8 28.27 0.56 -6.38
C LEU A 8 27.04 1.36 -5.96
N TYR A 9 26.96 2.64 -6.33
CA TYR A 9 25.79 3.47 -6.06
C TYR A 9 24.56 2.97 -6.82
N TYR A 10 24.70 2.64 -8.11
CA TYR A 10 23.58 2.11 -8.90
C TYR A 10 23.12 0.73 -8.42
N SER A 11 24.05 -0.16 -8.02
CA SER A 11 23.67 -1.47 -7.49
C SER A 11 22.96 -1.35 -6.14
N LYS A 12 23.35 -0.40 -5.29
CA LYS A 12 22.65 -0.10 -4.03
C LYS A 12 21.25 0.47 -4.30
N ALA A 13 21.13 1.41 -5.23
CA ALA A 13 19.84 2.00 -5.61
C ALA A 13 18.90 0.96 -6.25
N SER A 14 19.43 0.07 -7.11
CA SER A 14 18.65 -1.01 -7.71
C SER A 14 18.21 -2.06 -6.69
N ASN A 15 19.06 -2.38 -5.71
CA ASN A 15 18.69 -3.30 -4.62
C ASN A 15 17.63 -2.68 -3.71
N GLN A 16 17.71 -1.38 -3.45
CA GLN A 16 16.68 -0.64 -2.70
C GLN A 16 15.34 -0.63 -3.44
N SER A 17 15.32 -0.35 -4.75
CA SER A 17 14.09 -0.40 -5.54
C SER A 17 13.50 -1.81 -5.59
N LEU A 18 14.34 -2.84 -5.73
CA LEU A 18 13.91 -4.24 -5.68
C LEU A 18 13.30 -4.61 -4.33
N SER A 19 13.92 -4.19 -3.22
CA SER A 19 13.39 -4.43 -1.87
C SER A 19 12.06 -3.71 -1.63
N PHE A 20 11.91 -2.49 -2.14
CA PHE A 20 10.68 -1.73 -2.06
C PHE A 20 9.55 -2.38 -2.88
N ASN A 21 9.83 -2.82 -4.10
CA ASN A 21 8.85 -3.54 -4.92
C ASN A 21 8.36 -4.83 -4.24
N LYS A 22 9.25 -5.56 -3.56
CA LYS A 22 8.87 -6.73 -2.75
C LYS A 22 7.95 -6.33 -1.59
N LEU A 23 8.22 -5.21 -0.93
CA LEU A 23 7.35 -4.68 0.12
C LEU A 23 5.97 -4.30 -0.43
N CYS A 24 5.91 -3.59 -1.56
CA CYS A 24 4.65 -3.26 -2.24
C CYS A 24 3.86 -4.53 -2.58
N ASN A 25 4.50 -5.52 -3.21
CA ASN A 25 3.86 -6.79 -3.52
C ASN A 25 3.37 -7.52 -2.27
N THR A 26 4.10 -7.43 -1.16
CA THR A 26 3.69 -8.00 0.13
C THR A 26 2.44 -7.30 0.66
N ILE A 27 2.38 -5.97 0.59
CA ILE A 27 1.18 -5.21 1.03
C ILE A 27 -0.02 -5.55 0.15
N VAL A 28 0.17 -5.62 -1.18
CA VAL A 28 -0.87 -6.05 -2.11
C VAL A 28 -1.35 -7.47 -1.78
N TYR A 29 -0.44 -8.36 -1.41
CA TYR A 29 -0.77 -9.73 -1.01
C TYR A 29 -1.60 -9.81 0.28
N LEU A 30 -1.38 -8.88 1.21
CA LEU A 30 -2.14 -8.76 2.46
C LEU A 30 -3.56 -8.23 2.27
N LEU A 31 -3.90 -7.71 1.08
CA LEU A 31 -5.25 -7.24 0.78
C LEU A 31 -6.27 -8.39 0.76
N PRO A 32 -7.53 -8.12 1.15
CA PRO A 32 -8.63 -9.05 0.97
C PRO A 32 -8.78 -9.49 -0.50
N THR A 33 -9.35 -10.68 -0.72
CA THR A 33 -9.55 -11.24 -2.07
C THR A 33 -10.30 -10.28 -2.99
N SER A 34 -11.38 -9.65 -2.51
CA SER A 34 -12.16 -8.67 -3.29
C SER A 34 -11.33 -7.45 -3.69
N SER A 35 -10.51 -6.93 -2.78
CA SER A 35 -9.60 -5.82 -3.04
C SER A 35 -8.54 -6.19 -4.09
N LYS A 36 -7.96 -7.40 -4.00
CA LYS A 36 -7.00 -7.89 -4.99
C LYS A 36 -7.63 -8.01 -6.38
N GLN A 37 -8.83 -8.58 -6.45
CA GLN A 37 -9.57 -8.72 -7.70
C GLN A 37 -9.89 -7.35 -8.33
N LEU A 38 -10.40 -6.41 -7.53
CA LEU A 38 -10.70 -5.04 -7.96
C LEU A 38 -9.47 -4.34 -8.55
N LEU A 39 -8.31 -4.46 -7.90
CA LEU A 39 -7.07 -3.86 -8.39
C LEU A 39 -6.55 -4.51 -9.69
N ILE A 40 -6.76 -5.82 -9.88
CA ILE A 40 -6.39 -6.53 -11.11
C ILE A 40 -7.31 -6.17 -12.27
N GLU A 41 -8.62 -6.17 -12.05
CA GLU A 41 -9.63 -5.82 -13.06
C GLU A 41 -9.46 -4.38 -13.59
N ASN A 42 -8.91 -3.49 -12.75
CA ASN A 42 -8.58 -2.12 -13.11
C ASN A 42 -7.10 -1.93 -13.51
N GLU A 43 -6.37 -3.03 -13.75
CA GLU A 43 -4.98 -3.03 -14.22
C GLU A 43 -4.01 -2.23 -13.33
N VAL A 44 -4.29 -2.12 -12.03
CA VAL A 44 -3.43 -1.39 -11.06
C VAL A 44 -2.22 -2.23 -10.68
N VAL A 45 -2.39 -3.55 -10.58
CA VAL A 45 -1.35 -4.49 -10.18
C VAL A 45 -1.44 -5.76 -11.02
N SER A 46 -0.28 -6.40 -11.23
CA SER A 46 -0.21 -7.75 -11.79
C SER A 46 0.21 -8.72 -10.69
N ILE A 47 -0.75 -9.48 -10.18
CA ILE A 47 -0.52 -10.49 -9.14
C ILE A 47 -0.64 -11.88 -9.79
N PRO A 48 0.33 -12.79 -9.59
CA PRO A 48 0.18 -14.15 -10.08
C PRO A 48 -1.03 -14.83 -9.41
N THR A 49 -1.81 -15.57 -10.18
CA THR A 49 -3.07 -16.22 -9.78
C THR A 49 -2.99 -17.02 -8.46
N PRO A 50 -1.89 -17.75 -8.15
CA PRO A 50 -1.75 -18.46 -6.87
C PRO A 50 -1.86 -17.56 -5.63
N PHE A 51 -1.50 -16.27 -5.75
CA PHE A 51 -1.50 -15.32 -4.64
C PHE A 51 -2.85 -14.62 -4.42
N LEU A 52 -3.83 -14.83 -5.30
CA LEU A 52 -5.17 -14.28 -5.16
C LEU A 52 -5.93 -14.89 -3.99
N ASN A 53 -5.84 -16.21 -3.84
CA ASN A 53 -6.66 -16.97 -2.89
C ASN A 53 -5.92 -17.33 -1.60
N ASN A 54 -4.61 -17.13 -1.57
CA ASN A 54 -3.85 -17.45 -0.37
C ASN A 54 -4.09 -16.41 0.72
N LYS A 55 -4.41 -16.89 1.92
CA LYS A 55 -4.46 -16.07 3.12
C LYS A 55 -3.04 -15.86 3.63
N PRO A 56 -2.65 -14.63 4.00
CA PRO A 56 -1.36 -14.43 4.63
C PRO A 56 -1.29 -15.16 5.97
N LEU A 57 -0.15 -15.83 6.20
CA LEU A 57 0.13 -16.53 7.46
C LEU A 57 0.25 -15.55 8.65
N PHE A 58 0.58 -14.29 8.36
CA PHE A 58 0.87 -13.28 9.36
C PHE A 58 0.41 -11.89 8.91
N ASN A 59 -0.10 -11.10 9.86
CA ASN A 59 -0.54 -9.73 9.62
C ASN A 59 0.59 -8.74 9.93
N TYR A 60 1.48 -8.53 8.96
CA TYR A 60 2.60 -7.58 9.10
C TYR A 60 2.14 -6.13 9.33
N ILE A 61 0.94 -5.76 8.86
CA ILE A 61 0.39 -4.41 9.01
C ILE A 61 0.14 -4.06 10.48
N SER A 62 -0.13 -5.06 11.33
CA SER A 62 -0.36 -4.85 12.76
C SER A 62 0.84 -4.32 13.55
N PHE A 63 2.06 -4.40 12.98
CA PHE A 63 3.30 -3.84 13.54
C PHE A 63 3.57 -2.43 13.06
N SER A 64 2.85 -1.95 12.03
CA SER A 64 2.93 -0.56 11.65
C SER A 64 2.33 0.29 12.76
N SER A 65 2.89 1.49 12.95
CA SER A 65 2.27 2.57 13.72
C SER A 65 1.93 3.77 12.85
N GLN A 66 2.09 3.64 11.53
CA GLN A 66 1.97 4.75 10.60
C GLN A 66 1.08 4.40 9.43
N ILE A 67 0.21 5.35 9.07
CA ILE A 67 -0.48 5.41 7.80
C ILE A 67 0.10 6.63 7.06
N SER A 68 0.97 6.37 6.09
CA SER A 68 1.78 7.39 5.41
C SER A 68 1.32 7.60 3.97
N THR A 69 1.05 8.86 3.61
CA THR A 69 0.83 9.30 2.23
C THR A 69 2.08 9.08 1.36
N ASP A 70 3.26 9.43 1.86
CA ASP A 70 4.51 9.27 1.12
C ASP A 70 4.77 7.81 0.71
N PHE A 71 4.34 6.87 1.56
CA PHE A 71 4.46 5.45 1.27
C PHE A 71 3.56 5.05 0.08
N ILE A 72 2.32 5.54 0.05
CA ILE A 72 1.40 5.23 -1.03
C ILE A 72 1.80 5.94 -2.34
N ASP A 73 2.35 7.15 -2.28
CA ASP A 73 2.91 7.84 -3.45
C ASP A 73 4.01 7.01 -4.09
N LYS A 74 4.97 6.54 -3.27
CA LYS A 74 6.04 5.65 -3.74
C LYS A 74 5.49 4.33 -4.29
N MET A 75 4.44 3.79 -3.69
CA MET A 75 3.81 2.57 -4.16
C MET A 75 3.11 2.79 -5.51
N GLY A 76 2.41 3.91 -5.69
CA GLY A 76 1.81 4.32 -6.96
C GLY A 76 2.86 4.49 -8.06
N ASP A 77 3.98 5.17 -7.75
CA ASP A 77 5.11 5.34 -8.65
C ASP A 77 5.75 3.99 -9.04
N ALA A 78 5.84 3.05 -8.11
CA ALA A 78 6.45 1.75 -8.34
C ALA A 78 5.58 0.83 -9.20
N LEU A 79 4.25 0.93 -9.08
CA LEU A 79 3.30 0.03 -9.74
C LEU A 79 2.79 0.56 -11.09
N SER A 80 2.71 1.87 -11.26
CA SER A 80 1.93 2.49 -12.36
C SER A 80 2.67 3.60 -13.11
N LYS A 81 4.00 3.65 -13.04
CA LYS A 81 4.77 4.71 -13.73
C LYS A 81 4.47 4.72 -15.23
N ASN A 82 4.04 5.87 -15.74
CA ASN A 82 3.71 6.17 -17.16
C ASN A 82 2.37 5.67 -17.69
N ASP A 83 1.38 5.42 -16.82
CA ASP A 83 0.03 5.09 -17.26
C ASP A 83 -0.85 6.34 -17.48
N HIS A 84 -1.52 6.43 -18.62
CA HIS A 84 -2.55 7.46 -18.90
C HIS A 84 -3.69 7.51 -17.86
N LYS A 85 -3.98 6.39 -17.19
CA LYS A 85 -4.97 6.27 -16.11
C LYS A 85 -4.34 6.33 -14.72
N TYR A 86 -3.12 6.82 -14.59
CA TYR A 86 -2.38 6.87 -13.32
C TYR A 86 -3.21 7.43 -12.17
N GLN A 87 -3.92 8.55 -12.39
CA GLN A 87 -4.73 9.19 -11.35
C GLN A 87 -5.87 8.30 -10.84
N GLU A 88 -6.55 7.59 -11.74
CA GLU A 88 -7.64 6.66 -11.39
C GLU A 88 -7.09 5.44 -10.64
N LYS A 89 -6.00 4.86 -11.15
CA LYS A 89 -5.31 3.71 -10.55
C LYS A 89 -4.75 4.05 -9.18
N TYR A 90 -4.15 5.23 -9.02
CA TYR A 90 -3.64 5.75 -7.75
C TYR A 90 -4.78 5.93 -6.74
N LYS A 91 -5.92 6.49 -7.15
CA LYS A 91 -7.09 6.64 -6.27
C LYS A 91 -7.62 5.29 -5.78
N LEU A 92 -7.69 4.30 -6.67
CA LEU A 92 -8.15 2.95 -6.33
C LEU A 92 -7.17 2.25 -5.38
N LEU A 93 -5.87 2.34 -5.67
CA LEU A 93 -4.81 1.85 -4.79
C LEU A 93 -4.88 2.52 -3.40
N GLY A 94 -5.10 3.84 -3.40
CA GLY A 94 -5.50 4.68 -2.28
C GLY A 94 -6.48 4.00 -1.37
N GLN A 95 -7.68 3.82 -1.90
CA GLN A 95 -8.82 3.31 -1.16
C GLN A 95 -8.51 1.96 -0.50
N GLU A 96 -7.95 1.02 -1.26
CA GLU A 96 -7.67 -0.32 -0.74
C GLU A 96 -6.52 -0.34 0.28
N TYR A 97 -5.50 0.50 0.09
CA TYR A 97 -4.42 0.68 1.06
C TYR A 97 -4.94 1.23 2.39
N TYR A 98 -5.70 2.33 2.36
CA TYR A 98 -6.22 2.95 3.58
C TYR A 98 -7.15 2.00 4.33
N LYS A 99 -8.02 1.29 3.62
CA LYS A 99 -8.88 0.25 4.19
C LYS A 99 -8.06 -0.83 4.90
N LEU A 100 -7.01 -1.36 4.24
CA LEU A 100 -6.14 -2.38 4.82
C LEU A 100 -5.48 -1.88 6.11
N PHE A 101 -4.87 -0.69 6.08
CA PHE A 101 -4.12 -0.16 7.22
C PHE A 101 -5.03 0.23 8.38
N ILE A 102 -6.15 0.90 8.13
CA ILE A 102 -7.11 1.27 9.18
C ILE A 102 -7.65 0.05 9.91
N THR A 103 -7.96 -1.04 9.21
CA THR A 103 -8.49 -2.25 9.83
C THR A 103 -7.44 -3.05 10.61
N ASN A 104 -6.16 -2.98 10.21
CA ASN A 104 -5.14 -3.90 10.73
C ASN A 104 -4.09 -3.24 11.63
N CYS A 105 -3.90 -1.93 11.53
CA CYS A 105 -2.93 -1.17 12.29
C CYS A 105 -3.50 -0.84 13.67
N LYS A 106 -2.94 -1.45 14.73
CA LYS A 106 -3.52 -1.38 16.09
C LYS A 106 -3.07 -0.17 16.89
N ASN A 107 -1.89 0.36 16.60
CA ASN A 107 -1.22 1.40 17.39
C ASN A 107 -0.81 2.58 16.50
N ILE A 108 -1.78 3.19 15.82
CA ILE A 108 -1.51 4.30 14.90
C ILE A 108 -1.06 5.53 15.71
N THR A 109 0.20 5.93 15.53
CA THR A 109 0.77 7.15 16.10
C THR A 109 0.95 8.25 15.06
N VAL A 110 1.02 7.89 13.77
CA VAL A 110 1.11 8.83 12.64
C VAL A 110 0.02 8.50 11.64
N PHE A 111 -0.79 9.49 11.30
CA PHE A 111 -1.91 9.33 10.38
C PHE A 111 -1.95 10.50 9.40
N ASN A 112 -1.57 10.23 8.15
CA ASN A 112 -1.71 11.17 7.05
C ASN A 112 -2.86 10.70 6.15
N TRP A 113 -3.86 11.56 5.97
CA TRP A 113 -5.06 11.27 5.18
C TRP A 113 -5.14 12.21 4.00
N THR A 114 -4.79 11.71 2.82
CA THR A 114 -4.80 12.47 1.57
C THR A 114 -5.71 11.81 0.54
N THR A 115 -6.96 11.57 0.92
CA THR A 115 -7.99 11.09 -0.01
C THR A 115 -9.17 12.04 -0.04
N ALA A 116 -9.85 12.12 -1.18
CA ALA A 116 -11.09 12.88 -1.33
C ALA A 116 -12.30 12.19 -0.66
N LEU A 117 -12.17 10.93 -0.24
CA LEU A 117 -13.25 10.22 0.44
C LEU A 117 -13.17 10.46 1.95
N PRO A 118 -14.29 10.78 2.61
CA PRO A 118 -14.30 10.96 4.03
C PRO A 118 -14.05 9.64 4.79
N LEU A 119 -13.31 9.73 5.90
CA LEU A 119 -12.85 8.58 6.69
C LEU A 119 -14.00 7.65 7.15
N TYR A 120 -15.17 8.21 7.47
CA TYR A 120 -16.33 7.43 7.93
C TYR A 120 -16.90 6.48 6.87
N GLN A 121 -16.56 6.65 5.59
CA GLN A 121 -17.01 5.77 4.50
C GLN A 121 -16.16 4.49 4.38
N TYR A 122 -15.08 4.36 5.16
CA TYR A 122 -14.26 3.15 5.19
C TYR A 122 -14.78 2.20 6.28
N PRO A 123 -15.50 1.11 5.91
CA PRO A 123 -16.12 0.24 6.89
C PRO A 123 -15.06 -0.63 7.56
N ALA A 124 -15.23 -0.83 8.88
CA ALA A 124 -14.45 -1.69 9.79
C ALA A 124 -13.31 -1.06 10.62
N GLY A 125 -12.97 0.23 10.48
CA GLY A 125 -12.00 0.86 11.39
C GLY A 125 -12.16 2.36 11.65
N ALA A 126 -13.19 3.02 11.13
CA ALA A 126 -13.50 4.39 11.57
C ALA A 126 -13.81 4.43 13.09
N SER A 127 -14.44 3.39 13.63
CA SER A 127 -14.76 3.32 15.06
C SER A 127 -13.51 3.35 15.96
N THR A 128 -12.36 2.82 15.54
CA THR A 128 -11.13 2.87 16.35
C THR A 128 -10.54 4.28 16.47
N PHE A 129 -10.92 5.21 15.58
CA PHE A 129 -10.51 6.62 15.68
C PHE A 129 -11.52 7.50 16.41
N PHE A 130 -12.79 7.08 16.48
CA PHE A 130 -13.87 7.87 17.08
C PHE A 130 -14.36 7.34 18.43
N LEU A 131 -13.82 6.22 18.94
CA LEU A 131 -14.18 5.63 20.25
C LEU A 131 -13.46 6.27 21.46
N SER A 132 -13.23 7.58 21.45
CA SER A 132 -12.81 8.32 22.64
C SER A 132 -13.54 9.65 22.78
N SER A 133 -14.86 9.61 22.77
CA SER A 133 -15.74 10.70 23.24
C SER A 133 -17.08 10.14 23.69
N ILE A 134 -17.12 9.43 24.81
CA ILE A 134 -18.36 9.29 25.59
C ILE A 134 -18.04 9.82 26.99
N PRO A 135 -18.58 10.99 27.40
CA PRO A 135 -18.53 11.45 28.79
C PRO A 135 -19.30 10.52 29.72
#